data_AF-A0A4Q4TK62-F1
#
_entry.id   AF-A0A4Q4TK62-F1
#
_cell.length_a   1.000
_cell.length_b   1.000
_cell.length_c   1.000
_cell.angle_alpha   90.00
_cell.angle_beta   90.00
_cell.angle_gamma   90.00
#
_symmetry.space_group_name_H-M   'P 1'
#
loop_
_entity.id
_entity.type
_entity.pdbx_description
1 polymer ?
#
loop_
_entity_poly.entity_id
_entity_poly.type
_entity_poly.pdbx_seq_one_letter_code
_entity_poly.pdbx_strand_id
1 'polypeptide(L)'
;MDDRRKPTIGDMPPEVMLLIFDFVAGVAPSVESLHEQPTAILLDGESGSQNLKRASLVSRAWRSLTLPLLFRHVLWRPRVTSLSAFTLNPIPLLRFLEENWLVANRHHRGGLGGGGVETFTLIVDFVEDGWGAGDDAHPHAHRHSRTGIGSPRIRSVDLEWLWDQLFSVVDPLRFTIMAPPTTLAAFLSRTLFLDDAWAFDMPYHILSLSQTRRGEEVPSKSQNMKGSLSDPSLSSAAAAKSDGGEPSSSQAQAAGPSRSLTSSRRPSRRKKQAPPSPLFTIRPWTALLLNEGSSTRVYKMYEFFLRRPPSLLGALLGCEGEESHNDGNSPPPLIPQTVSDLSYVAVFPLSSHVEATLAPHLPPHVVRLFVRLSPTPKSRLFLEENGDEMRRIDPADLWMERNAAYHSLMREFIAAFSPRSPSSPSWFSPPPGAGGEEERPSNWANLRVFETGDAAADREAWDITCRSLERSGVGGWEVEREGVLVRCDDGDGNLLSV
;
A
#
# COMPACT_ATOMS: atom_id res chain seq x y z
N MET A 1 66.26 5.73 -12.73
CA MET A 1 65.52 5.02 -11.67
C MET A 1 64.06 5.40 -11.86
N ASP A 2 63.28 4.43 -12.31
CA ASP A 2 61.91 4.60 -12.79
C ASP A 2 60.99 4.71 -11.56
N ASP A 3 60.52 5.91 -11.25
CA ASP A 3 59.64 6.19 -10.10
C ASP A 3 58.22 5.74 -10.45
N ARG A 4 58.03 4.42 -10.54
CA ARG A 4 56.72 3.80 -10.78
C ARG A 4 55.87 4.02 -9.53
N ARG A 5 55.04 5.08 -9.56
CA ARG A 5 53.98 5.32 -8.58
C ARG A 5 53.23 4.01 -8.35
N LYS A 6 53.17 3.57 -7.09
CA LYS A 6 52.38 2.40 -6.71
C LYS A 6 50.92 2.71 -7.04
N PRO A 7 50.20 1.80 -7.72
CA PRO A 7 48.78 2.01 -8.02
C PRO A 7 48.04 2.21 -6.71
N THR A 8 47.32 3.33 -6.62
CA THR A 8 46.43 3.64 -5.51
C THR A 8 45.01 3.24 -5.89
N ILE A 9 44.15 3.04 -4.89
CA ILE A 9 42.74 2.72 -5.13
C ILE A 9 42.02 3.81 -5.95
N GLY A 10 42.53 5.05 -5.94
CA GLY A 10 42.01 6.17 -6.74
C GLY A 10 42.35 6.09 -8.23
N ASP A 11 43.26 5.22 -8.64
CA ASP A 11 43.64 5.00 -10.04
C ASP A 11 42.73 3.97 -10.73
N MET A 12 41.77 3.37 -10.00
CA MET A 12 40.82 2.40 -10.58
C MET A 12 39.76 3.09 -11.45
N PRO A 13 39.32 2.44 -12.55
CA PRO A 13 38.24 2.95 -13.37
C PRO A 13 36.94 3.16 -12.55
N PRO A 14 36.17 4.23 -12.82
CA PRO A 14 34.92 4.52 -12.13
C PRO A 14 33.91 3.35 -12.16
N GLU A 15 33.89 2.56 -13.23
CA GLU A 15 33.00 1.42 -13.41
C GLU A 15 33.31 0.30 -12.39
N VAL A 16 34.59 0.05 -12.11
CA VAL A 16 35.03 -0.94 -11.12
C VAL A 16 34.69 -0.45 -9.71
N MET A 17 34.90 0.85 -9.45
CA MET A 17 34.52 1.47 -8.19
C MET A 17 33.01 1.40 -7.94
N LEU A 18 32.19 1.60 -8.97
CA LEU A 18 30.72 1.47 -8.89
C LEU A 18 30.30 0.04 -8.56
N LEU A 19 30.90 -0.98 -9.18
CA LEU A 19 30.62 -2.38 -8.84
C LEU A 19 30.97 -2.72 -7.39
N ILE A 20 32.11 -2.21 -6.89
CA ILE A 20 32.50 -2.39 -5.49
C ILE A 20 31.48 -1.71 -4.57
N PHE A 21 31.09 -0.47 -4.87
CA PHE A 21 30.12 0.25 -4.05
C PHE A 21 28.73 -0.35 -4.11
N ASP A 22 28.28 -0.86 -5.25
CA ASP A 22 26.99 -1.56 -5.39
C ASP A 22 26.98 -2.85 -4.56
N PHE A 23 28.08 -3.61 -4.55
CA PHE A 23 28.23 -4.76 -3.65
C PHE A 23 28.18 -4.38 -2.17
N VAL A 24 28.79 -3.24 -1.82
CA VAL A 24 28.77 -2.69 -0.44
C VAL A 24 27.40 -2.12 -0.06
N ALA A 25 26.62 -1.64 -1.03
CA ALA A 25 25.31 -1.04 -0.81
C ALA A 25 24.30 -2.02 -0.21
N GLY A 26 24.38 -3.30 -0.61
CA GLY A 26 23.43 -4.33 -0.18
C GLY A 26 22.04 -4.17 -0.81
N VAL A 27 21.09 -5.02 -0.38
CA VAL A 27 19.70 -4.99 -0.87
C VAL A 27 18.92 -3.86 -0.21
N ALA A 28 17.91 -3.33 -0.91
CA ALA A 28 17.07 -2.26 -0.41
C ALA A 28 16.35 -2.63 0.91
N PRO A 29 16.39 -1.76 1.94
CA PRO A 29 15.73 -1.96 3.24
C PRO A 29 14.25 -2.30 3.15
N SER A 30 13.60 -1.65 2.20
CA SER A 30 12.16 -1.65 2.04
C SER A 30 11.62 -2.84 1.27
N VAL A 31 12.43 -3.85 0.94
CA VAL A 31 11.92 -5.02 0.21
C VAL A 31 11.68 -6.20 1.16
N GLU A 32 12.59 -6.45 2.10
CA GLU A 32 12.45 -7.56 3.04
C GLU A 32 11.72 -7.16 4.33
N SER A 33 11.95 -5.95 4.82
CA SER A 33 11.52 -5.53 6.16
C SER A 33 10.06 -5.07 6.23
N LEU A 34 9.38 -4.83 5.10
CA LEU A 34 8.01 -4.28 5.13
C LEU A 34 6.96 -5.27 5.63
N HIS A 35 7.27 -6.57 5.66
CA HIS A 35 6.40 -7.61 6.21
C HIS A 35 6.70 -7.88 7.69
N GLU A 36 7.76 -7.28 8.25
CA GLU A 36 8.16 -7.42 9.66
C GLU A 36 7.32 -6.50 10.58
N GLN A 37 7.47 -6.67 11.90
CA GLN A 37 6.78 -5.82 12.88
C GLN A 37 7.22 -4.35 12.71
N PRO A 38 6.28 -3.42 12.45
CA PRO A 38 6.57 -1.99 12.34
C PRO A 38 7.10 -1.42 13.67
N THR A 39 8.37 -1.01 13.70
CA THR A 39 9.03 -0.36 14.85
C THR A 39 9.88 0.83 14.41
N ALA A 40 10.12 1.82 15.28
CA ALA A 40 10.88 3.02 14.94
C ALA A 40 12.27 2.72 14.35
N ILE A 41 12.91 1.66 14.86
CA ILE A 41 14.25 1.21 14.48
C ILE A 41 14.27 0.23 13.29
N LEU A 42 13.10 -0.13 12.73
CA LEU A 42 12.97 -1.14 11.68
C LEU A 42 13.93 -0.89 10.50
N LEU A 43 14.16 0.38 10.17
CA LEU A 43 15.00 0.81 9.04
C LEU A 43 16.32 1.49 9.46
N ASP A 44 16.74 1.40 10.74
CA ASP A 44 17.94 2.09 11.27
C ASP A 44 19.24 1.28 11.25
N GLY A 45 19.16 -0.03 11.02
CA GLY A 45 20.25 -0.99 11.26
C GLY A 45 21.14 -1.36 10.06
N GLU A 46 21.03 -0.68 8.92
CA GLU A 46 21.61 -1.23 7.69
C GLU A 46 23.10 -0.94 7.52
N SER A 47 23.91 -1.99 7.63
CA SER A 47 25.37 -1.93 7.46
C SER A 47 25.78 -1.40 6.09
N GLY A 48 25.03 -1.71 5.03
CA GLY A 48 25.32 -1.26 3.66
C GLY A 48 25.26 0.26 3.50
N SER A 49 24.18 0.89 3.97
CA SER A 49 24.04 2.36 3.94
C SER A 49 25.13 3.07 4.76
N GLN A 50 25.53 2.49 5.91
CA GLN A 50 26.58 3.05 6.76
C GLN A 50 27.95 2.99 6.07
N ASN A 51 28.24 1.89 5.39
CA ASN A 51 29.48 1.72 4.64
C ASN A 51 29.57 2.70 3.47
N LEU A 52 28.48 2.88 2.72
CA LEU A 52 28.42 3.89 1.66
C LEU A 52 28.55 5.31 2.18
N LYS A 53 27.92 5.64 3.33
CA LYS A 53 28.07 6.95 3.98
C LYS A 53 29.53 7.21 4.33
N ARG A 54 30.23 6.22 4.89
CA ARG A 54 31.68 6.30 5.18
C ARG A 54 32.51 6.45 3.90
N ALA A 55 32.21 5.67 2.86
CA ALA A 55 32.89 5.77 1.56
C ALA A 55 32.73 7.16 0.92
N SER A 56 31.56 7.79 1.06
CA SER A 56 31.29 9.14 0.55
C SER A 56 32.13 10.25 1.19
N LEU A 57 32.78 9.96 2.32
CA LEU A 57 33.65 10.91 3.05
C LEU A 57 35.14 10.76 2.69
N VAL A 58 35.51 9.76 1.89
CA VAL A 58 36.92 9.48 1.55
C VAL A 58 37.49 10.52 0.57
N SER A 59 36.77 10.81 -0.52
CA SER A 59 37.20 11.79 -1.52
C SER A 59 36.01 12.34 -2.33
N ARG A 60 36.21 13.44 -3.06
CA ARG A 60 35.17 14.00 -3.95
C ARG A 60 34.75 13.03 -5.06
N ALA A 61 35.71 12.26 -5.61
CA ALA A 61 35.43 11.25 -6.64
C ALA A 61 34.64 10.07 -6.09
N TRP A 62 34.96 9.60 -4.87
CA TRP A 62 34.18 8.55 -4.21
C TRP A 62 32.78 9.05 -3.86
N ARG A 63 32.67 10.30 -3.41
CA ARG A 63 31.39 10.95 -3.14
C ARG A 63 30.49 10.98 -4.38
N SER A 64 31.00 11.38 -5.55
CA SER A 64 30.20 11.43 -6.77
C SER A 64 29.69 10.06 -7.24
N LEU A 65 30.46 8.98 -6.99
CA LEU A 65 30.04 7.61 -7.35
C LEU A 65 29.11 6.97 -6.30
N THR A 66 29.27 7.31 -5.02
CA THR A 66 28.48 6.72 -3.93
C THR A 66 27.13 7.42 -3.72
N LEU A 67 27.00 8.70 -4.05
CA LEU A 67 25.76 9.46 -3.84
C LEU A 67 24.55 8.85 -4.58
N PRO A 68 24.62 8.48 -5.87
CA PRO A 68 23.50 7.81 -6.55
C PRO A 68 23.07 6.52 -5.88
N LEU A 69 24.02 5.74 -5.35
CA LEU A 69 23.74 4.49 -4.62
C LEU A 69 23.12 4.76 -3.24
N LEU A 70 23.61 5.78 -2.53
CA LEU A 70 23.09 6.19 -1.22
C LEU A 70 21.63 6.67 -1.29
N PHE A 71 21.29 7.40 -2.35
CA PHE A 71 19.95 7.97 -2.54
C PHE A 71 19.07 7.15 -3.48
N ARG A 72 19.51 5.95 -3.86
CA ARG A 72 18.67 4.96 -4.55
C ARG A 72 17.46 4.57 -3.68
N HIS A 73 17.65 4.47 -2.37
CA HIS A 73 16.63 4.14 -1.38
C HIS A 73 16.57 5.25 -0.33
N VAL A 74 15.70 6.24 -0.56
CA VAL A 74 15.58 7.41 0.32
C VAL A 74 14.76 7.06 1.54
N LEU A 75 15.34 7.33 2.71
CA LEU A 75 14.66 7.26 4.00
C LEU A 75 14.55 8.67 4.58
N TRP A 76 13.34 9.23 4.56
CA TRP A 76 13.07 10.57 5.06
C TRP A 76 12.33 10.53 6.39
N ARG A 77 12.99 11.06 7.43
CA ARG A 77 12.46 11.20 8.79
C ARG A 77 12.35 12.68 9.17
N PRO A 78 11.32 13.41 8.72
CA PRO A 78 11.12 14.79 9.15
C PRO A 78 10.92 14.85 10.67
N ARG A 79 11.37 15.94 11.29
CA ARG A 79 11.01 16.25 12.68
C ARG A 79 9.64 16.92 12.67
N VAL A 80 8.64 16.22 13.18
CA VAL A 80 7.25 16.63 13.03
C VAL A 80 6.69 17.05 14.39
N THR A 81 6.31 18.32 14.54
CA THR A 81 5.59 18.83 15.71
C THR A 81 4.08 18.95 15.45
N SER A 82 3.70 19.03 14.18
CA SER A 82 2.33 19.08 13.68
C SER A 82 2.29 18.40 12.32
N LEU A 83 1.12 17.97 11.84
CA LEU A 83 1.00 17.37 10.51
C LEU A 83 0.75 18.40 9.38
N SER A 84 1.03 19.69 9.63
CA SER A 84 0.95 20.72 8.60
C SER A 84 2.05 20.57 7.53
N ALA A 85 1.82 21.11 6.33
CA ALA A 85 2.83 21.11 5.26
C ALA A 85 4.16 21.78 5.68
N PHE A 86 4.10 22.81 6.53
CA PHE A 86 5.29 23.55 6.95
C PHE A 86 6.21 22.74 7.88
N THR A 87 5.63 21.85 8.68
CA THR A 87 6.37 20.92 9.55
C THR A 87 6.87 19.70 8.78
N LEU A 88 6.11 19.22 7.79
CA LEU A 88 6.51 18.20 6.82
C LEU A 88 7.19 18.80 5.59
N ASN A 89 8.04 19.81 5.73
CA ASN A 89 8.63 20.52 4.58
C ASN A 89 9.67 19.67 3.83
N PRO A 90 9.39 19.20 2.59
CA PRO A 90 10.33 18.36 1.84
C PRO A 90 11.40 19.17 1.12
N ILE A 91 11.27 20.50 1.01
CA ILE A 91 12.09 21.37 0.14
C ILE A 91 13.60 21.18 0.36
N PRO A 92 14.15 21.11 1.59
CA PRO A 92 15.59 20.94 1.77
C PRO A 92 16.11 19.62 1.21
N LEU A 93 15.34 18.54 1.34
CA LEU A 93 15.67 17.23 0.78
C LEU A 93 15.59 17.26 -0.75
N LEU A 94 14.49 17.78 -1.29
CA LEU A 94 14.27 17.82 -2.74
C LEU A 94 15.34 18.66 -3.44
N ARG A 95 15.64 19.84 -2.89
CA ARG A 95 16.71 20.71 -3.38
C ARG A 95 18.06 20.00 -3.37
N PHE A 96 18.38 19.26 -2.31
CA PHE A 96 19.60 18.47 -2.26
C PHE A 96 19.63 17.40 -3.37
N LEU A 97 18.53 16.69 -3.61
CA LEU A 97 18.46 15.69 -4.67
C LEU A 97 18.68 16.32 -6.05
N GLU A 98 18.04 17.45 -6.33
CA GLU A 98 18.19 18.20 -7.59
C GLU A 98 19.61 18.72 -7.80
N GLU A 99 20.20 19.39 -6.80
CA GLU A 99 21.54 19.96 -6.87
C GLU A 99 22.63 18.90 -7.08
N ASN A 100 22.37 17.65 -6.67
CA ASN A 100 23.29 16.51 -6.84
C ASN A 100 22.91 15.60 -8.01
N TRP A 101 21.93 15.97 -8.86
CA TRP A 101 21.47 15.19 -10.01
C TRP A 101 21.03 13.76 -9.66
N LEU A 102 20.40 13.59 -8.49
CA LEU A 102 19.92 12.31 -7.95
C LEU A 102 18.45 12.02 -8.31
N VAL A 103 17.87 12.90 -9.12
CA VAL A 103 16.46 12.91 -9.49
C VAL A 103 16.24 12.16 -10.80
N ALA A 104 15.05 11.60 -11.00
CA ALA A 104 14.69 10.88 -12.21
C ALA A 104 14.94 11.73 -13.47
N ASN A 105 16.00 11.42 -14.21
CA ASN A 105 16.28 12.05 -15.49
C ASN A 105 15.23 11.60 -16.53
N ARG A 106 14.15 12.38 -16.71
CA ARG A 106 13.11 12.16 -17.74
C ARG A 106 13.66 12.15 -19.18
N HIS A 107 14.93 12.48 -19.41
CA HIS A 107 15.51 12.64 -20.74
C HIS A 107 16.70 11.73 -21.09
N HIS A 108 17.23 10.90 -20.18
CA HIS A 108 18.34 10.01 -20.51
C HIS A 108 17.88 8.61 -20.92
N ARG A 109 17.45 8.48 -22.18
CA ARG A 109 17.16 7.20 -22.86
C ARG A 109 18.43 6.52 -23.41
N GLY A 110 19.55 6.63 -22.71
CA GLY A 110 20.86 6.15 -23.17
C GLY A 110 21.57 5.41 -22.05
N GLY A 111 21.90 4.14 -22.30
CA GLY A 111 22.33 3.19 -21.29
C GLY A 111 23.65 3.56 -20.61
N LEU A 112 23.56 3.81 -19.31
CA LEU A 112 24.44 3.34 -18.24
C LEU A 112 23.63 3.60 -16.97
N GLY A 113 23.12 2.53 -16.38
CA GLY A 113 22.08 2.59 -15.34
C GLY A 113 22.49 3.39 -14.10
N GLY A 114 21.48 3.87 -13.38
CA GLY A 114 21.61 4.27 -11.98
C GLY A 114 21.70 5.78 -11.78
N GLY A 115 20.57 6.42 -11.53
CA GLY A 115 20.55 7.84 -11.19
C GLY A 115 19.14 8.32 -10.90
N GLY A 116 18.47 7.68 -9.95
CA GLY A 116 17.13 8.06 -9.53
C GLY A 116 16.74 7.35 -8.25
N VAL A 117 15.88 8.00 -7.47
CA VAL A 117 15.27 7.41 -6.28
C VAL A 117 14.37 6.26 -6.72
N GLU A 118 14.73 5.01 -6.41
CA GLU A 118 13.90 3.83 -6.68
C GLU A 118 12.86 3.61 -5.60
N THR A 119 13.24 3.79 -4.34
CA THR A 119 12.31 3.69 -3.21
C THR A 119 12.39 4.95 -2.36
N PHE A 120 11.24 5.42 -1.91
CA PHE A 120 11.13 6.57 -1.02
C PHE A 120 10.26 6.17 0.18
N THR A 121 10.84 6.20 1.37
CA THR A 121 10.16 5.88 2.62
C THR A 121 10.08 7.11 3.51
N LEU A 122 8.85 7.53 3.81
CA LEU A 122 8.52 8.58 4.77
C LEU A 122 8.21 7.93 6.13
N ILE A 123 8.98 8.26 7.16
CA ILE A 123 8.67 7.87 8.54
C ILE A 123 8.25 9.12 9.31
N VAL A 124 7.09 9.07 9.93
CA VAL A 124 6.54 10.20 10.69
C VAL A 124 6.42 9.85 12.15
N ASP A 125 7.24 10.55 12.94
CA ASP A 125 7.25 10.53 14.39
C ASP A 125 7.00 11.93 14.92
N PHE A 126 6.17 12.04 15.97
CA PHE A 126 5.99 13.32 16.65
C PHE A 126 7.10 13.55 17.66
N VAL A 127 7.63 14.76 17.68
CA VAL A 127 8.51 15.22 18.75
C VAL A 127 7.64 15.44 19.99
N GLU A 128 7.81 14.61 21.02
CA GLU A 128 7.29 14.92 22.35
C GLU A 128 8.07 16.12 22.88
N ASP A 129 7.47 17.31 22.85
CA ASP A 129 8.07 18.47 23.50
C ASP A 129 8.14 18.18 25.00
N GLY A 130 9.36 18.16 25.55
CA GLY A 130 9.68 17.84 26.95
C GLY A 130 9.11 18.85 27.96
N TRP A 131 7.79 18.85 28.14
CA TRP A 131 7.09 19.58 29.18
C TRP A 131 6.81 18.65 30.36
N GLY A 132 7.66 18.74 31.39
CA GLY A 132 7.33 18.25 32.72
C GLY A 132 8.24 17.18 33.32
N ALA A 133 9.56 17.36 33.26
CA ALA A 133 10.41 16.84 34.32
C ALA A 133 10.13 17.66 35.59
N GLY A 134 9.07 17.29 36.30
CA GLY A 134 8.80 17.70 37.67
C GLY A 134 8.99 16.49 38.56
N ASP A 135 9.87 16.64 39.55
CA ASP A 135 10.15 15.68 40.62
C ASP A 135 8.87 15.13 41.27
N ASP A 136 9.01 13.89 41.74
CA ASP A 136 8.18 13.20 42.74
C ASP A 136 6.83 12.56 42.33
N ALA A 137 6.82 11.23 42.53
CA ALA A 137 5.69 10.34 42.86
C ALA A 137 4.99 9.53 41.73
N HIS A 138 5.27 8.22 41.77
CA HIS A 138 4.51 7.04 41.29
C HIS A 138 4.74 6.51 39.86
N PRO A 139 5.17 5.24 39.70
CA PRO A 139 5.51 4.61 38.41
C PRO A 139 4.31 4.18 37.54
N HIS A 140 3.11 4.71 37.78
CA HIS A 140 1.89 4.34 37.02
C HIS A 140 1.04 5.53 36.54
N ALA A 141 1.53 6.77 36.60
CA ALA A 141 0.74 7.96 36.28
C ALA A 141 0.96 8.59 34.89
N HIS A 142 1.93 8.15 34.08
CA HIS A 142 2.25 8.79 32.78
C HIS A 142 1.75 8.05 31.53
N ARG A 143 0.51 7.52 31.53
CA ARG A 143 -0.11 7.01 30.29
C ARG A 143 -1.57 7.41 30.10
N HIS A 144 -1.96 8.56 30.63
CA HIS A 144 -3.30 9.14 30.40
C HIS A 144 -3.21 10.59 29.91
N SER A 145 -3.05 10.74 28.59
CA SER A 145 -3.75 11.76 27.79
C SER A 145 -3.60 11.43 26.29
N ARG A 146 -4.27 10.37 25.82
CA ARG A 146 -4.51 10.10 24.37
C ARG A 146 -5.98 10.21 23.98
N THR A 147 -6.81 10.78 24.84
CA THR A 147 -8.24 11.00 24.62
C THR A 147 -8.59 12.44 24.99
N GLY A 148 -8.62 13.35 24.00
CA GLY A 148 -9.32 14.64 24.20
C GLY A 148 -8.77 15.90 23.54
N ILE A 149 -7.58 15.93 22.93
CA ILE A 149 -7.08 17.14 22.25
C ILE A 149 -6.66 16.77 20.83
N GLY A 150 -7.57 17.07 19.88
CA GLY A 150 -7.35 17.14 18.44
C GLY A 150 -6.54 16.00 17.82
N SER A 151 -7.22 14.97 17.27
CA SER A 151 -6.61 14.14 16.23
C SER A 151 -5.92 15.07 15.22
N PRO A 152 -4.64 14.85 14.85
CA PRO A 152 -3.88 15.84 14.11
C PRO A 152 -4.59 16.15 12.78
N ARG A 153 -5.21 17.34 12.71
CA ARG A 153 -6.05 17.74 11.57
C ARG A 153 -5.15 18.31 10.49
N ILE A 154 -4.87 17.50 9.47
CA ILE A 154 -4.27 17.98 8.22
C ILE A 154 -5.38 18.51 7.33
N ARG A 155 -5.17 19.67 6.69
CA ARG A 155 -6.08 20.13 5.64
C ARG A 155 -5.73 19.40 4.34
N SER A 156 -6.73 18.99 3.56
CA SER A 156 -6.53 18.36 2.24
C SER A 156 -5.54 19.12 1.36
N VAL A 157 -5.64 20.46 1.36
CA VAL A 157 -4.76 21.36 0.59
C VAL A 157 -3.29 21.24 1.00
N ASP A 158 -3.01 21.03 2.29
CA ASP A 158 -1.63 20.88 2.78
C ASP A 158 -1.03 19.53 2.31
N LEU A 159 -1.85 18.48 2.18
CA LEU A 159 -1.44 17.17 1.63
C LEU A 159 -1.27 17.21 0.12
N GLU A 160 -2.20 17.83 -0.61
CA GLU A 160 -2.10 18.06 -2.06
C GLU A 160 -0.78 18.73 -2.40
N TRP A 161 -0.45 19.81 -1.70
CA TRP A 161 0.84 20.49 -1.85
C TRP A 161 2.03 19.56 -1.56
N LEU A 162 2.00 18.81 -0.45
CA LEU A 162 3.08 17.89 -0.08
C LEU A 162 3.34 16.85 -1.16
N TRP A 163 2.28 16.19 -1.64
CA TRP A 163 2.38 15.17 -2.67
C TRP A 163 2.84 15.77 -4.00
N ASP A 164 2.30 16.91 -4.42
CA ASP A 164 2.71 17.60 -5.63
C ASP A 164 4.20 17.99 -5.59
N GLN A 165 4.68 18.56 -4.47
CA GLN A 165 6.08 18.90 -4.33
C GLN A 165 6.98 17.67 -4.39
N LEU A 166 6.66 16.64 -3.60
CA LEU A 166 7.48 15.42 -3.53
C LEU A 166 7.56 14.73 -4.90
N PHE A 167 6.41 14.45 -5.51
CA PHE A 167 6.34 13.72 -6.78
C PHE A 167 6.61 14.58 -8.03
N SER A 168 6.81 15.90 -7.88
CA SER A 168 7.36 16.73 -8.97
C SER A 168 8.85 16.49 -9.19
N VAL A 169 9.55 16.13 -8.11
CA VAL A 169 10.99 15.85 -8.11
C VAL A 169 11.20 14.34 -8.18
N VAL A 170 10.72 13.57 -7.20
CA VAL A 170 10.98 12.12 -7.17
C VAL A 170 9.93 11.33 -7.96
N ASP A 171 10.36 10.24 -8.61
CA ASP A 171 9.48 9.30 -9.30
C ASP A 171 9.80 7.85 -8.89
N PRO A 172 9.56 7.51 -7.60
CA PRO A 172 9.97 6.22 -7.06
C PRO A 172 9.11 5.08 -7.62
N LEU A 173 9.73 3.90 -7.78
CA LEU A 173 9.03 2.64 -8.05
C LEU A 173 8.22 2.16 -6.84
N ARG A 174 8.63 2.56 -5.64
CA ARG A 174 7.92 2.28 -4.40
C ARG A 174 7.93 3.49 -3.48
N PHE A 175 6.75 3.89 -3.04
CA PHE A 175 6.56 4.91 -2.02
C PHE A 175 5.96 4.28 -0.77
N THR A 176 6.60 4.49 0.39
CA THR A 176 6.18 3.89 1.66
C THR A 176 5.97 4.97 2.70
N ILE A 177 4.87 4.91 3.44
CA ILE A 177 4.63 5.70 4.64
C ILE A 177 4.61 4.75 5.83
N MET A 178 5.39 5.06 6.86
CA MET A 178 5.36 4.40 8.15
C MET A 178 5.06 5.43 9.23
N ALA A 179 3.92 5.29 9.88
CA ALA A 179 3.43 6.26 10.85
C ALA A 179 2.43 5.61 11.82
N PRO A 180 2.15 6.24 12.98
CA PRO A 180 1.06 5.80 13.85
C PRO A 180 -0.28 5.72 13.10
N PRO A 181 -1.21 4.82 13.46
CA PRO A 181 -2.46 4.62 12.73
C PRO A 181 -3.25 5.91 12.50
N THR A 182 -3.35 6.75 13.54
CA THR A 182 -4.01 8.07 13.49
C THR A 182 -3.36 9.04 12.50
N THR A 183 -2.04 9.00 12.41
CA THR A 183 -1.25 9.85 11.51
C THR A 183 -1.40 9.39 10.08
N LEU A 184 -1.33 8.08 9.87
CA LEU A 184 -1.52 7.48 8.56
C LEU A 184 -2.94 7.76 8.05
N ALA A 185 -3.97 7.64 8.89
CA ALA A 185 -5.34 8.04 8.54
C ALA A 185 -5.47 9.51 8.12
N ALA A 186 -4.79 10.40 8.83
CA ALA A 186 -4.76 11.81 8.48
C ALA A 186 -4.13 12.05 7.09
N PHE A 187 -3.03 11.35 6.75
CA PHE A 187 -2.43 11.38 5.40
C PHE A 187 -3.36 10.89 4.30
N LEU A 188 -4.29 9.98 4.62
CA LEU A 188 -5.27 9.46 3.66
C LEU A 188 -6.58 10.27 3.65
N SER A 189 -6.66 11.36 4.44
CA SER A 189 -7.91 12.12 4.65
C SER A 189 -9.07 11.21 5.09
N ARG A 190 -8.77 10.30 6.03
CA ARG A 190 -9.72 9.35 6.63
C ARG A 190 -9.78 9.53 8.15
N THR A 191 -10.89 9.07 8.72
CA THR A 191 -11.10 9.03 10.17
C THR A 191 -11.10 7.58 10.63
N LEU A 192 -10.32 7.27 11.67
CA LEU A 192 -10.30 5.94 12.26
C LEU A 192 -11.25 5.82 13.43
N PHE A 193 -11.76 4.61 13.62
CA PHE A 193 -12.32 4.19 14.90
C PHE A 193 -11.18 4.05 15.92
N LEU A 194 -11.25 4.77 17.04
CA LEU A 194 -10.18 4.82 18.04
C LEU A 194 -10.62 4.45 19.45
N ASP A 195 -11.90 4.10 19.67
CA ASP A 195 -12.44 3.89 21.03
C ASP A 195 -11.75 2.71 21.74
N ASP A 196 -11.35 1.69 20.99
CA ASP A 196 -10.60 0.53 21.49
C ASP A 196 -9.10 0.58 21.17
N ALA A 197 -8.60 1.64 20.52
CA ALA A 197 -7.20 1.69 20.05
C ALA A 197 -6.17 1.49 21.17
N TRP A 198 -6.52 1.88 22.40
CA TRP A 198 -5.71 1.70 23.60
C TRP A 198 -5.39 0.22 23.90
N ALA A 199 -6.22 -0.72 23.45
CA ALA A 199 -6.08 -2.14 23.71
C ALA A 199 -5.04 -2.84 22.81
N PHE A 200 -4.74 -2.26 21.64
CA PHE A 200 -3.90 -2.89 20.61
C PHE A 200 -2.44 -2.45 20.64
N ASP A 201 -2.12 -1.23 21.10
CA ASP A 201 -0.74 -0.70 21.20
C ASP A 201 0.07 -0.89 19.91
N MET A 202 -0.50 -0.44 18.81
CA MET A 202 0.11 -0.49 17.47
C MET A 202 0.83 0.86 17.22
N PRO A 203 2.16 0.94 17.41
CA PRO A 203 2.88 2.20 17.33
C PRO A 203 2.98 2.72 15.89
N TYR A 204 3.03 1.81 14.91
CA TYR A 204 3.17 2.12 13.50
C TYR A 204 2.36 1.15 12.66
N HIS A 205 1.77 1.68 11.59
CA HIS A 205 1.37 0.91 10.42
C HIS A 205 2.30 1.28 9.26
N ILE A 206 2.42 0.37 8.29
CA ILE A 206 3.13 0.60 7.03
C ILE A 206 2.10 0.55 5.90
N LEU A 207 2.06 1.61 5.10
CA LEU A 207 1.39 1.63 3.81
C LEU A 207 2.45 1.79 2.72
N SER A 208 2.53 0.84 1.80
CA SER A 208 3.47 0.90 0.67
C SER A 208 2.70 0.80 -0.64
N LEU A 209 2.97 1.73 -1.55
CA LEU A 209 2.46 1.75 -2.91
C LEU A 209 3.63 1.51 -3.86
N SER A 210 3.44 0.63 -4.83
CA SER A 210 4.49 0.34 -5.82
C SER A 210 3.95 0.22 -7.23
N GLN A 211 4.84 0.45 -8.19
CA GLN A 211 4.57 0.40 -9.62
C GLN A 211 5.62 -0.48 -10.30
N THR A 212 5.18 -1.20 -11.32
CA THR A 212 6.08 -1.95 -12.20
C THR A 212 6.83 -0.99 -13.11
N ARG A 213 8.09 -1.29 -13.47
CA ARG A 213 8.81 -0.43 -14.43
C ARG A 213 8.06 -0.44 -15.76
N ARG A 214 7.86 0.74 -16.35
CA ARG A 214 7.24 0.88 -17.67
C ARG A 214 8.13 0.16 -18.71
N GLY A 215 7.73 -1.04 -19.12
CA GLY A 215 8.51 -1.92 -20.01
C GLY A 215 8.87 -3.29 -19.41
N GLU A 216 8.73 -3.48 -18.10
CA GLU A 216 8.60 -4.80 -17.47
C GLU A 216 7.12 -5.18 -17.43
N GLU A 217 6.49 -5.26 -18.61
CA GLU A 217 5.41 -6.23 -18.73
C GLU A 217 6.06 -7.58 -18.48
N VAL A 218 5.59 -8.31 -17.46
CA VAL A 218 6.00 -9.70 -17.22
C VAL A 218 5.92 -10.39 -18.59
N PRO A 219 7.01 -10.99 -19.10
CA PRO A 219 6.93 -11.72 -20.35
C PRO A 219 6.03 -12.91 -20.09
N SER A 220 4.75 -12.79 -20.49
CA SER A 220 4.03 -13.95 -20.93
C SER A 220 4.92 -14.62 -21.97
N LYS A 221 5.43 -15.81 -21.65
CA LYS A 221 6.14 -16.66 -22.61
C LYS A 221 5.14 -17.12 -23.67
N SER A 222 4.76 -16.23 -24.55
CA SER A 222 4.14 -16.55 -25.84
C SER A 222 4.28 -15.34 -26.72
N GLN A 223 5.43 -15.25 -27.39
CA GLN A 223 5.48 -14.91 -28.80
C GLN A 223 6.92 -15.06 -29.26
N ASN A 224 7.19 -16.15 -29.97
CA ASN A 224 8.28 -16.16 -30.92
C ASN A 224 7.72 -16.50 -32.30
N MET A 225 8.12 -15.68 -33.26
CA MET A 225 8.24 -15.97 -34.68
C MET A 225 7.02 -16.51 -35.43
N LYS A 226 6.35 -15.58 -36.12
CA LYS A 226 6.19 -15.73 -37.57
C LYS A 226 6.37 -14.38 -38.24
N GLY A 227 7.52 -14.22 -38.91
CA GLY A 227 7.67 -13.19 -39.92
C GLY A 227 6.78 -13.51 -41.12
N SER A 228 6.14 -12.48 -41.66
CA SER A 228 5.86 -12.44 -43.09
C SER A 228 5.83 -10.99 -43.55
N LEU A 229 6.69 -10.75 -44.53
CA LEU A 229 6.90 -9.54 -45.30
C LEU A 229 5.60 -8.99 -45.90
N SER A 230 5.38 -7.67 -45.84
CA SER A 230 5.07 -6.85 -47.02
C SER A 230 5.31 -5.36 -46.75
N ASP A 231 5.89 -4.72 -47.76
CA ASP A 231 6.39 -3.35 -47.86
C ASP A 231 5.29 -2.26 -47.99
N PRO A 232 5.66 -0.96 -47.94
CA PRO A 232 4.77 0.18 -47.75
C PRO A 232 4.22 0.73 -49.07
N SER A 233 3.06 1.38 -49.02
CA SER A 233 2.71 2.38 -50.03
C SER A 233 1.91 3.54 -49.45
N LEU A 234 2.33 4.70 -49.92
CA LEU A 234 1.89 6.05 -49.61
C LEU A 234 0.52 6.34 -50.22
N SER A 235 -0.30 7.17 -49.57
CA SER A 235 -1.04 8.22 -50.27
C SER A 235 -1.42 9.37 -49.35
N SER A 236 -0.83 10.52 -49.68
CA SER A 236 -1.13 11.88 -49.24
C SER A 236 -2.47 12.38 -49.82
N ALA A 237 -3.21 13.18 -49.05
CA ALA A 237 -3.89 14.42 -49.48
C ALA A 237 -4.64 14.98 -48.24
N ALA A 238 -4.13 15.95 -47.49
CA ALA A 238 -4.04 17.39 -47.79
C ALA A 238 -5.40 18.04 -48.12
N ALA A 239 -5.96 18.77 -47.14
CA ALA A 239 -6.66 20.04 -47.37
C ALA A 239 -6.73 20.84 -46.06
N ALA A 240 -5.84 21.82 -45.95
CA ALA A 240 -5.87 22.89 -44.97
C ALA A 240 -6.81 24.01 -45.42
N LYS A 241 -7.41 24.73 -44.46
CA LYS A 241 -7.62 26.20 -44.38
C LYS A 241 -8.61 26.50 -43.24
N SER A 242 -8.18 27.19 -42.18
CA SER A 242 -8.26 28.66 -41.96
C SER A 242 -9.72 29.13 -41.82
N ASP A 243 -10.15 30.03 -40.94
CA ASP A 243 -9.52 31.01 -40.05
C ASP A 243 -10.63 31.57 -39.14
N GLY A 244 -10.23 32.21 -38.04
CA GLY A 244 -10.86 33.31 -37.29
C GLY A 244 -12.38 33.54 -37.20
N GLY A 245 -12.83 33.84 -35.97
CA GLY A 245 -13.78 34.93 -35.73
C GLY A 245 -14.96 34.67 -34.79
N GLU A 246 -14.79 34.90 -33.49
CA GLU A 246 -15.81 35.57 -32.66
C GLU A 246 -15.84 37.08 -33.04
N PRO A 247 -16.81 37.95 -32.63
CA PRO A 247 -17.73 37.84 -31.48
C PRO A 247 -19.17 38.41 -31.63
N SER A 248 -20.01 38.03 -30.65
CA SER A 248 -20.98 38.83 -29.86
C SER A 248 -22.11 39.71 -30.45
N SER A 249 -23.16 39.78 -29.61
CA SER A 249 -24.17 40.86 -29.40
C SER A 249 -25.39 40.83 -30.35
N SER A 250 -26.61 41.20 -29.98
CA SER A 250 -27.33 41.49 -28.72
C SER A 250 -28.75 41.94 -29.12
N GLN A 251 -29.80 41.69 -28.31
CA GLN A 251 -31.03 42.50 -28.12
C GLN A 251 -32.13 41.60 -27.48
N ALA A 252 -32.67 41.82 -26.28
CA ALA A 252 -33.45 42.96 -25.74
C ALA A 252 -34.77 43.15 -26.52
N GLN A 253 -35.97 43.34 -25.98
CA GLN A 253 -36.60 43.36 -24.64
C GLN A 253 -38.12 43.61 -24.91
N ALA A 254 -38.99 43.26 -23.94
CA ALA A 254 -40.36 43.77 -23.65
C ALA A 254 -41.35 42.60 -23.47
N ALA A 255 -42.27 42.54 -22.50
CA ALA A 255 -42.82 43.48 -21.53
C ALA A 255 -43.34 42.72 -20.28
N GLY A 256 -43.41 43.37 -19.11
CA GLY A 256 -44.06 42.83 -17.89
C GLY A 256 -45.56 43.17 -17.82
N PRO A 257 -46.23 43.12 -16.66
CA PRO A 257 -45.92 42.45 -15.38
C PRO A 257 -47.07 41.51 -14.92
N SER A 258 -46.84 40.59 -13.97
CA SER A 258 -47.82 40.24 -12.91
C SER A 258 -47.25 39.22 -11.93
N ARG A 259 -47.45 39.51 -10.64
CA ARG A 259 -46.98 38.75 -9.48
C ARG A 259 -47.86 37.52 -9.27
N SER A 260 -47.26 36.34 -9.24
CA SER A 260 -47.79 35.19 -8.51
C SER A 260 -46.67 34.57 -7.69
N LEU A 261 -46.87 34.53 -6.37
CA LEU A 261 -45.97 33.90 -5.40
C LEU A 261 -45.88 32.40 -5.68
N THR A 262 -44.79 31.96 -6.30
CA THR A 262 -44.43 30.53 -6.37
C THR A 262 -43.08 30.34 -5.69
N SER A 263 -43.11 29.59 -4.59
CA SER A 263 -41.95 29.08 -3.87
C SER A 263 -40.99 28.40 -4.84
N SER A 264 -39.88 29.06 -5.16
CA SER A 264 -38.79 28.48 -5.95
C SER A 264 -38.11 27.40 -5.11
N ARG A 265 -38.46 26.13 -5.35
CA ARG A 265 -37.64 24.98 -4.98
C ARG A 265 -36.21 25.21 -5.48
N ARG A 266 -35.29 25.52 -4.55
CA ARG A 266 -33.85 25.51 -4.84
C ARG A 266 -33.47 24.12 -5.35
N PRO A 267 -32.66 24.00 -6.43
CA PRO A 267 -32.15 22.71 -6.85
C PRO A 267 -31.31 22.13 -5.71
N SER A 268 -31.59 20.88 -5.36
CA SER A 268 -30.85 20.10 -4.39
C SER A 268 -29.36 20.15 -4.73
N ARG A 269 -28.56 20.76 -3.84
CA ARG A 269 -27.10 20.63 -3.85
C ARG A 269 -26.78 19.13 -3.80
N ARG A 270 -26.42 18.50 -4.93
CA ARG A 270 -25.63 17.26 -4.91
C ARG A 270 -24.38 17.58 -4.10
N LYS A 271 -24.31 17.09 -2.86
CA LYS A 271 -23.13 17.24 -2.00
C LYS A 271 -21.97 16.58 -2.74
N LYS A 272 -20.93 17.35 -3.07
CA LYS A 272 -19.74 16.83 -3.76
C LYS A 272 -19.06 15.81 -2.85
N GLN A 273 -18.84 14.59 -3.36
CA GLN A 273 -18.03 13.58 -2.69
C GLN A 273 -16.64 14.16 -2.38
N ALA A 274 -16.06 13.80 -1.22
CA ALA A 274 -14.70 14.20 -0.89
C ALA A 274 -13.76 13.69 -1.99
N PRO A 275 -12.83 14.51 -2.50
CA PRO A 275 -11.91 14.08 -3.53
C PRO A 275 -11.05 12.92 -3.01
N PRO A 276 -10.71 11.94 -3.86
CA PRO A 276 -9.79 10.87 -3.48
C PRO A 276 -8.44 11.48 -3.07
N SER A 277 -7.78 10.92 -2.05
CA SER A 277 -6.45 11.39 -1.64
C SER A 277 -5.51 11.34 -2.85
N PRO A 278 -4.85 12.47 -3.22
CA PRO A 278 -4.00 12.54 -4.42
C PRO A 278 -2.91 11.49 -4.43
N LEU A 279 -2.45 11.03 -3.26
CA LEU A 279 -1.43 9.99 -3.12
C LEU A 279 -1.76 8.73 -3.95
N PHE A 280 -3.03 8.34 -4.03
CA PHE A 280 -3.46 7.14 -4.73
C PHE A 280 -3.65 7.36 -6.25
N THR A 281 -3.78 8.61 -6.69
CA THR A 281 -4.05 8.96 -8.10
C THR A 281 -2.88 9.66 -8.79
N ILE A 282 -1.88 10.12 -8.04
CA ILE A 282 -0.71 10.84 -8.55
C ILE A 282 0.19 9.98 -9.44
N ARG A 283 0.10 8.65 -9.30
CA ARG A 283 0.81 7.64 -10.10
C ARG A 283 -0.06 6.41 -10.32
N PRO A 284 0.16 5.65 -11.42
CA PRO A 284 -0.58 4.42 -11.69
C PRO A 284 -0.02 3.26 -10.85
N TRP A 285 -0.27 3.30 -9.54
CA TRP A 285 0.17 2.24 -8.62
C TRP A 285 -0.44 0.89 -9.03
N THR A 286 0.39 -0.15 -9.09
CA THR A 286 -0.01 -1.51 -9.48
C THR A 286 -0.05 -2.48 -8.30
N ALA A 287 0.61 -2.14 -7.20
CA ALA A 287 0.66 -2.94 -5.99
C ALA A 287 0.53 -2.10 -4.72
N LEU A 288 -0.21 -2.61 -3.73
CA LEU A 288 -0.41 -2.00 -2.42
C LEU A 288 -0.12 -3.01 -1.31
N LEU A 289 0.66 -2.60 -0.31
CA LEU A 289 0.89 -3.35 0.92
C LEU A 289 0.38 -2.54 2.11
N LEU A 290 -0.45 -3.16 2.93
CA LEU A 290 -0.79 -2.70 4.27
C LEU A 290 -0.21 -3.67 5.30
N ASN A 291 0.62 -3.16 6.20
CA ASN A 291 1.06 -3.90 7.38
C ASN A 291 0.61 -3.15 8.65
N GLU A 292 -0.32 -3.75 9.38
CA GLU A 292 -0.87 -3.18 10.62
C GLU A 292 -0.03 -3.58 11.85
N GLY A 293 0.88 -4.54 11.72
CA GLY A 293 1.67 -5.05 12.83
C GLY A 293 0.86 -5.93 13.78
N SER A 294 1.36 -6.10 15.00
CA SER A 294 0.80 -7.02 15.99
C SER A 294 -0.43 -6.50 16.72
N SER A 295 -1.47 -7.33 16.76
CA SER A 295 -2.65 -7.15 17.61
C SER A 295 -2.59 -7.95 18.92
N THR A 296 -1.49 -8.67 19.19
CA THR A 296 -1.37 -9.60 20.33
C THR A 296 -1.70 -8.99 21.68
N ARG A 297 -1.53 -7.67 21.87
CA ARG A 297 -1.81 -7.03 23.15
C ARG A 297 -3.28 -7.13 23.58
N VAL A 298 -4.23 -7.11 22.62
CA VAL A 298 -5.68 -7.13 22.94
C VAL A 298 -6.06 -8.40 23.71
N TYR A 299 -5.36 -9.51 23.45
CA TYR A 299 -5.58 -10.81 24.08
C TYR A 299 -5.21 -10.88 25.57
N LYS A 300 -4.60 -9.84 26.12
CA LYS A 300 -4.43 -9.71 27.59
C LYS A 300 -5.74 -9.41 28.31
N MET A 301 -6.79 -9.09 27.56
CA MET A 301 -8.09 -8.68 28.07
C MET A 301 -9.11 -9.80 27.91
N TYR A 302 -9.97 -10.00 28.90
CA TYR A 302 -10.99 -11.05 28.88
C TYR A 302 -12.01 -10.90 27.74
N GLU A 303 -12.45 -9.67 27.45
CA GLU A 303 -13.44 -9.37 26.40
C GLU A 303 -12.78 -8.81 25.13
N PHE A 304 -11.66 -9.41 24.70
CA PHE A 304 -10.93 -8.97 23.52
C PHE A 304 -11.79 -9.02 22.24
N PHE A 305 -12.72 -9.99 22.15
CA PHE A 305 -13.57 -10.23 20.98
C PHE A 305 -14.60 -9.11 20.72
N LEU A 306 -14.87 -8.24 21.69
CA LEU A 306 -15.72 -7.05 21.52
C LEU A 306 -14.94 -5.82 21.03
N ARG A 307 -13.62 -5.92 20.89
CA ARG A 307 -12.74 -4.79 20.57
C ARG A 307 -12.55 -4.67 19.07
N ARG A 308 -12.31 -3.45 18.61
CA ARG A 308 -11.97 -3.17 17.21
C ARG A 308 -10.59 -2.51 17.07
N PRO A 309 -9.70 -3.02 16.21
CA PRO A 309 -8.39 -2.41 16.01
C PRO A 309 -8.50 -1.04 15.33
N PRO A 310 -7.54 -0.14 15.55
CA PRO A 310 -7.40 1.11 14.80
C PRO A 310 -6.89 0.84 13.38
N SER A 311 -7.70 0.15 12.57
CA SER A 311 -7.33 -0.39 11.26
C SER A 311 -7.68 0.55 10.11
N LEU A 312 -6.77 0.65 9.14
CA LEU A 312 -7.00 1.38 7.88
C LEU A 312 -7.59 0.52 6.78
N LEU A 313 -7.62 -0.80 6.98
CA LEU A 313 -8.11 -1.75 5.99
C LEU A 313 -9.54 -1.42 5.54
N GLY A 314 -10.41 -1.04 6.48
CA GLY A 314 -11.76 -0.60 6.14
C GLY A 314 -11.80 0.63 5.23
N ALA A 315 -10.93 1.61 5.48
CA ALA A 315 -10.80 2.84 4.69
C ALA A 315 -10.30 2.58 3.26
N LEU A 316 -9.38 1.62 3.13
CA LEU A 316 -8.82 1.20 1.86
C LEU A 316 -9.88 0.47 1.01
N LEU A 317 -10.59 -0.48 1.62
CA LEU A 317 -11.59 -1.32 0.97
C LEU A 317 -12.95 -0.63 0.78
N GLY A 318 -13.18 0.52 1.43
CA GLY A 318 -14.45 1.26 1.35
C GLY A 318 -15.57 0.67 2.20
N CYS A 319 -15.21 -0.08 3.26
CA CYS A 319 -16.13 -0.74 4.17
C CYS A 319 -16.05 -0.19 5.60
N GLU A 320 -15.60 1.06 5.78
CA GLU A 320 -15.70 1.73 7.09
C GLU A 320 -17.16 1.84 7.51
N GLY A 321 -17.45 1.33 8.71
CA GLY A 321 -18.80 1.17 9.24
C GLY A 321 -19.68 2.42 9.12
N GLU A 322 -20.96 2.16 8.87
CA GLU A 322 -22.07 3.12 8.74
C GLU A 322 -22.20 4.11 9.92
N GLU A 323 -21.57 3.83 11.05
CA GLU A 323 -21.62 4.62 12.28
C GLU A 323 -20.94 5.99 12.19
N SER A 324 -20.05 6.21 11.20
CA SER A 324 -19.27 7.46 11.11
C SER A 324 -19.97 8.59 10.34
N HIS A 325 -21.03 8.31 9.57
CA HIS A 325 -21.83 9.34 8.92
C HIS A 325 -23.28 8.89 8.69
N ASN A 326 -24.22 9.38 9.52
CA ASN A 326 -25.68 9.32 9.32
C ASN A 326 -26.19 9.96 7.99
N ASP A 327 -25.29 10.37 7.09
CA ASP A 327 -25.58 11.07 5.85
C ASP A 327 -25.66 10.15 4.62
N GLY A 328 -25.53 8.82 4.80
CA GLY A 328 -25.68 7.83 3.71
C GLY A 328 -24.61 7.93 2.62
N ASN A 329 -23.48 8.57 2.92
CA ASN A 329 -22.45 8.90 1.94
C ASN A 329 -21.09 8.44 2.49
N SER A 330 -20.91 7.12 2.60
CA SER A 330 -19.63 6.52 2.95
C SER A 330 -18.55 6.99 1.95
N PRO A 331 -17.33 7.30 2.44
CA PRO A 331 -16.26 7.68 1.55
C PRO A 331 -15.92 6.51 0.60
N PRO A 332 -15.57 6.79 -0.66
CA PRO A 332 -15.23 5.73 -1.62
C PRO A 332 -13.97 4.95 -1.16
N PRO A 333 -13.79 3.70 -1.62
CA PRO A 333 -12.55 2.96 -1.40
C PRO A 333 -11.35 3.76 -1.91
N LEU A 334 -10.23 3.65 -1.19
CA LEU A 334 -9.00 4.36 -1.56
C LEU A 334 -8.12 3.57 -2.53
N ILE A 335 -8.27 2.24 -2.59
CA ILE A 335 -7.49 1.40 -3.50
C ILE A 335 -7.83 1.78 -4.96
N PRO A 336 -6.84 2.25 -5.75
CA PRO A 336 -7.03 2.55 -7.16
C PRO A 336 -7.38 1.31 -7.97
N GLN A 337 -8.17 1.49 -9.03
CA GLN A 337 -8.48 0.43 -10.00
C GLN A 337 -7.25 -0.15 -10.72
N THR A 338 -6.11 0.54 -10.65
CA THR A 338 -4.85 0.10 -11.22
C THR A 338 -4.11 -0.93 -10.34
N VAL A 339 -4.49 -1.06 -9.07
CA VAL A 339 -3.81 -1.96 -8.11
C VAL A 339 -4.32 -3.39 -8.29
N SER A 340 -3.51 -4.22 -8.94
CA SER A 340 -3.81 -5.64 -9.16
C SER A 340 -3.20 -6.57 -8.11
N ASP A 341 -2.18 -6.10 -7.36
CA ASP A 341 -1.50 -6.87 -6.31
C ASP A 341 -1.76 -6.22 -4.94
N LEU A 342 -2.38 -6.97 -4.04
CA LEU A 342 -2.72 -6.53 -2.69
C LEU A 342 -2.04 -7.44 -1.67
N SER A 343 -1.24 -6.84 -0.80
CA SER A 343 -0.60 -7.51 0.33
C SER A 343 -1.16 -7.00 1.66
N TYR A 344 -1.63 -7.91 2.50
CA TYR A 344 -2.13 -7.60 3.83
C TYR A 344 -1.34 -8.38 4.90
N VAL A 345 -0.75 -7.65 5.85
CA VAL A 345 0.01 -8.20 6.96
C VAL A 345 -0.57 -7.66 8.27
N ALA A 346 -0.94 -8.56 9.17
CA ALA A 346 -1.33 -8.22 10.53
C ALA A 346 -0.97 -9.41 11.42
N VAL A 347 -0.24 -9.22 12.51
CA VAL A 347 0.18 -10.35 13.36
C VAL A 347 -0.91 -10.62 14.39
N PHE A 348 -1.52 -11.80 14.30
CA PHE A 348 -2.65 -12.26 15.12
C PHE A 348 -3.79 -11.23 15.23
N PRO A 349 -4.41 -10.81 14.11
CA PRO A 349 -5.57 -9.93 14.18
C PRO A 349 -6.78 -10.67 14.75
N LEU A 350 -7.75 -9.91 15.25
CA LEU A 350 -9.07 -10.46 15.55
C LEU A 350 -9.71 -10.99 14.26
N SER A 351 -10.20 -12.22 14.30
CA SER A 351 -10.86 -12.87 13.17
C SER A 351 -12.09 -12.10 12.70
N SER A 352 -12.84 -11.53 13.63
CA SER A 352 -13.97 -10.64 13.37
C SER A 352 -13.60 -9.43 12.51
N HIS A 353 -12.37 -8.92 12.67
CA HIS A 353 -11.88 -7.81 11.86
C HIS A 353 -11.68 -8.24 10.40
N VAL A 354 -11.04 -9.39 10.15
CA VAL A 354 -10.82 -9.93 8.79
C VAL A 354 -12.15 -10.32 8.14
N GLU A 355 -13.04 -10.96 8.90
CA GLU A 355 -14.37 -11.36 8.46
C GLU A 355 -15.25 -10.16 8.09
N ALA A 356 -15.15 -9.05 8.82
CA ALA A 356 -15.92 -7.85 8.51
C ALA A 356 -15.31 -6.99 7.38
N THR A 357 -14.03 -7.15 7.06
CA THR A 357 -13.31 -6.26 6.14
C THR A 357 -12.79 -7.01 4.91
N LEU A 358 -11.55 -7.54 4.96
CA LEU A 358 -10.85 -8.11 3.81
C LEU A 358 -11.61 -9.23 3.11
N ALA A 359 -12.21 -10.16 3.88
CA ALA A 359 -12.88 -11.32 3.30
C ALA A 359 -14.03 -10.92 2.36
N PRO A 360 -15.05 -10.17 2.81
CA PRO A 360 -16.16 -9.77 1.94
C PRO A 360 -15.85 -8.63 0.98
N HIS A 361 -14.83 -7.79 1.24
CA HIS A 361 -14.60 -6.54 0.49
C HIS A 361 -13.32 -6.52 -0.34
N LEU A 362 -12.80 -7.68 -0.77
CA LEU A 362 -11.68 -7.72 -1.71
C LEU A 362 -12.02 -6.90 -2.98
N PRO A 363 -11.17 -5.97 -3.43
CA PRO A 363 -11.49 -5.19 -4.62
C PRO A 363 -11.54 -6.12 -5.85
N PRO A 364 -12.59 -6.04 -6.69
CA PRO A 364 -12.82 -7.02 -7.76
C PRO A 364 -11.76 -6.99 -8.87
N HIS A 365 -10.90 -5.96 -8.93
CA HIS A 365 -9.81 -5.86 -9.90
C HIS A 365 -8.48 -6.44 -9.37
N VAL A 366 -8.44 -6.90 -8.11
CA VAL A 366 -7.26 -7.56 -7.55
C VAL A 366 -7.09 -8.94 -8.16
N VAL A 367 -5.89 -9.19 -8.67
CA VAL A 367 -5.48 -10.42 -9.36
C VAL A 367 -4.60 -11.29 -8.45
N ARG A 368 -3.79 -10.64 -7.59
CA ARG A 368 -2.92 -11.31 -6.63
C ARG A 368 -3.20 -10.78 -5.23
N LEU A 369 -3.45 -11.71 -4.30
CA LEU A 369 -3.66 -11.42 -2.89
C LEU A 369 -2.61 -12.16 -2.07
N PHE A 370 -1.83 -11.42 -1.29
CA PHE A 370 -0.93 -11.95 -0.27
C PHE A 370 -1.51 -11.65 1.13
N VAL A 371 -1.59 -12.66 1.99
CA VAL A 371 -2.06 -12.51 3.37
C VAL A 371 -1.09 -13.15 4.34
N ARG A 372 -0.75 -12.46 5.43
CA ARG A 372 0.07 -12.98 6.52
C ARG A 372 -0.50 -12.56 7.86
N LEU A 373 -0.95 -13.56 8.63
CA LEU A 373 -1.64 -13.40 9.90
C LEU A 373 -0.81 -13.86 11.11
N SER A 374 0.39 -14.40 10.86
CA SER A 374 1.32 -14.88 11.89
C SER A 374 2.62 -14.04 11.90
N PRO A 375 3.43 -14.06 12.99
CA PRO A 375 4.72 -13.38 13.02
C PRO A 375 5.72 -14.00 12.05
N THR A 376 6.74 -13.25 11.63
CA THR A 376 7.77 -13.80 10.73
C THR A 376 8.64 -14.80 11.51
N PRO A 377 9.34 -15.72 10.84
CA PRO A 377 10.35 -16.54 11.51
C PRO A 377 11.46 -15.72 12.19
N LYS A 378 11.71 -14.49 11.71
CA LYS A 378 12.66 -13.54 12.31
C LYS A 378 12.09 -12.81 13.54
N SER A 379 10.79 -12.88 13.76
CA SER A 379 10.12 -12.19 14.85
C SER A 379 10.58 -12.71 16.20
N ARG A 380 10.75 -11.79 17.14
CA ARG A 380 11.13 -12.08 18.52
C ARG A 380 9.93 -12.32 19.44
N LEU A 381 8.70 -12.27 18.92
CA LEU A 381 7.45 -12.32 19.70
C LEU A 381 7.37 -13.53 20.65
N PHE A 382 7.86 -14.69 20.20
CA PHE A 382 7.84 -15.94 20.98
C PHE A 382 9.17 -16.26 21.68
N LEU A 383 10.16 -15.37 21.63
CA LEU A 383 11.42 -15.57 22.35
C LEU A 383 11.21 -15.33 23.85
N GLU A 384 11.87 -16.12 24.69
CA GLU A 384 11.77 -16.05 26.16
C GLU A 384 12.07 -14.65 26.71
N GLU A 385 12.98 -13.91 26.06
CA GLU A 385 13.33 -12.53 26.40
C GLU A 385 12.16 -11.55 26.27
N ASN A 386 11.17 -11.84 25.41
CA ASN A 386 9.93 -11.07 25.25
C ASN A 386 8.79 -11.62 26.12
N GLY A 387 9.08 -12.42 27.14
CA GLY A 387 8.08 -13.09 27.99
C GLY A 387 7.02 -12.15 28.59
N ASP A 388 7.33 -10.86 28.79
CA ASP A 388 6.37 -9.85 29.23
C ASP A 388 5.30 -9.51 28.18
N GLU A 389 5.60 -9.61 26.89
CA GLU A 389 4.62 -9.41 25.81
C GLU A 389 3.60 -10.54 25.82
N MET A 390 4.02 -11.80 25.93
CA MET A 390 3.15 -12.98 25.98
C MET A 390 2.58 -13.28 27.38
N ARG A 391 2.98 -12.51 28.40
CA ARG A 391 2.48 -12.66 29.76
C ARG A 391 0.97 -12.41 29.81
N ARG A 392 0.21 -13.38 30.35
CA ARG A 392 -1.27 -13.39 30.45
C ARG A 392 -1.99 -13.47 29.11
N ILE A 393 -1.33 -13.99 28.08
CA ILE A 393 -1.97 -14.34 26.81
C ILE A 393 -1.99 -15.86 26.74
N ASP A 394 -3.14 -16.44 26.37
CA ASP A 394 -3.21 -17.84 25.98
C ASP A 394 -2.77 -17.95 24.51
N PRO A 395 -1.65 -18.63 24.19
CA PRO A 395 -1.23 -18.82 22.80
C PRO A 395 -2.28 -19.55 21.96
N ALA A 396 -3.14 -20.38 22.57
CA ALA A 396 -4.20 -21.08 21.84
C ALA A 396 -5.20 -20.08 21.23
N ASP A 397 -5.56 -19.02 21.95
CA ASP A 397 -6.48 -17.98 21.45
C ASP A 397 -5.91 -17.28 20.20
N LEU A 398 -4.60 -17.01 20.18
CA LEU A 398 -3.93 -16.39 19.03
C LEU A 398 -4.06 -17.26 17.77
N TRP A 399 -3.76 -18.56 17.90
CA TRP A 399 -3.82 -19.49 16.78
C TRP A 399 -5.28 -19.81 16.37
N MET A 400 -6.22 -19.83 17.32
CA MET A 400 -7.65 -19.96 17.04
C MET A 400 -8.18 -18.77 16.24
N GLU A 401 -7.88 -17.54 16.63
CA GLU A 401 -8.28 -16.34 15.88
C GLU A 401 -7.65 -16.30 14.49
N ARG A 402 -6.36 -16.67 14.36
CA ARG A 402 -5.71 -16.80 13.05
C ARG A 402 -6.43 -17.83 12.17
N ASN A 403 -6.77 -19.00 12.71
CA ASN A 403 -7.50 -20.05 11.98
C ASN A 403 -8.89 -19.59 11.54
N ALA A 404 -9.63 -18.93 12.43
CA ALA A 404 -10.94 -18.36 12.12
C ALA A 404 -10.85 -17.29 11.02
N ALA A 405 -9.82 -16.44 11.04
CA ALA A 405 -9.58 -15.45 10.01
C ALA A 405 -9.31 -16.08 8.63
N TYR A 406 -8.44 -17.09 8.55
CA TYR A 406 -8.21 -17.83 7.30
C TYR A 406 -9.45 -18.59 6.84
N HIS A 407 -10.21 -19.17 7.77
CA HIS A 407 -11.47 -19.83 7.44
C HIS A 407 -12.44 -18.87 6.76
N SER A 408 -12.56 -17.62 7.23
CA SER A 408 -13.38 -16.59 6.58
C SER A 408 -12.88 -16.24 5.18
N LEU A 409 -11.56 -16.14 4.97
CA LEU A 409 -10.99 -15.92 3.63
C LEU A 409 -11.26 -17.10 2.69
N MET A 410 -11.04 -18.33 3.16
CA MET A 410 -11.26 -19.55 2.38
C MET A 410 -12.74 -19.78 2.07
N ARG A 411 -13.66 -19.36 2.95
CA ARG A 411 -15.10 -19.40 2.70
C ARG A 411 -15.48 -18.57 1.49
N GLU A 412 -15.00 -17.32 1.41
CA GLU A 412 -15.26 -16.44 0.27
C GLU A 412 -14.57 -16.93 -1.01
N PHE A 413 -13.35 -17.45 -0.89
CA PHE A 413 -12.64 -18.08 -2.00
C PHE A 413 -13.42 -19.28 -2.58
N ILE A 414 -13.85 -20.22 -1.73
CA ILE A 414 -14.64 -21.38 -2.14
C ILE A 414 -15.98 -20.93 -2.76
N ALA A 415 -16.67 -19.98 -2.13
CA ALA A 415 -17.94 -19.46 -2.65
C ALA A 415 -17.77 -18.82 -4.05
N ALA A 416 -16.62 -18.23 -4.35
CA ALA A 416 -16.33 -17.61 -5.63
C ALA A 416 -15.97 -18.61 -6.74
N PHE A 417 -15.37 -19.76 -6.40
CA PHE A 417 -14.77 -20.67 -7.38
C PHE A 417 -15.34 -22.11 -7.40
N SER A 418 -16.23 -22.46 -6.47
CA SER A 418 -16.96 -23.72 -6.56
C SER A 418 -18.02 -23.66 -7.67
N PRO A 419 -18.25 -24.77 -8.39
CA PRO A 419 -19.26 -24.82 -9.44
C PRO A 419 -20.64 -24.53 -8.85
N ARG A 420 -21.35 -23.54 -9.41
CA ARG A 420 -22.76 -23.31 -9.07
C ARG A 420 -23.55 -24.54 -9.48
N SER A 421 -24.16 -25.23 -8.51
CA SER A 421 -24.99 -26.39 -8.80
C SER A 421 -26.17 -25.98 -9.69
N PRO A 422 -26.37 -26.63 -10.86
CA PRO A 422 -27.52 -26.35 -11.73
C PRO A 422 -28.87 -26.79 -11.13
N SER A 423 -28.87 -27.40 -9.93
CA SER A 423 -30.07 -27.96 -9.29
C SER A 423 -30.57 -27.21 -8.05
N SER A 424 -30.07 -26.02 -7.74
CA SER A 424 -30.74 -25.15 -6.74
C SER A 424 -32.01 -24.56 -7.36
N PRO A 425 -33.21 -24.85 -6.84
CA PRO A 425 -34.43 -24.27 -7.37
C PRO A 425 -34.38 -22.75 -7.22
N SER A 426 -34.65 -22.01 -8.30
CA SER A 426 -34.79 -20.54 -8.33
C SER A 426 -36.04 -20.03 -7.57
N TRP A 427 -36.48 -20.75 -6.54
CA TRP A 427 -37.76 -20.52 -5.83
C TRP A 427 -37.68 -19.35 -4.85
N PHE A 428 -36.50 -18.76 -4.68
CA PHE A 428 -36.32 -17.41 -4.14
C PHE A 428 -35.87 -16.45 -5.24
N SER A 429 -36.61 -16.43 -6.35
CA SER A 429 -36.68 -15.20 -7.15
C SER A 429 -37.53 -14.22 -6.33
N PRO A 430 -37.01 -13.05 -5.89
CA PRO A 430 -37.84 -12.07 -5.22
C PRO A 430 -39.00 -11.67 -6.16
N PRO A 431 -40.19 -11.37 -5.62
CA PRO A 431 -41.35 -11.03 -6.42
C PRO A 431 -41.03 -9.87 -7.38
N PRO A 432 -41.56 -9.90 -8.62
CA PRO A 432 -41.30 -8.86 -9.60
C PRO A 432 -41.91 -7.54 -9.10
N GLY A 433 -41.07 -6.69 -8.52
CA GLY A 433 -41.51 -5.46 -7.84
C GLY A 433 -40.59 -5.00 -6.71
N ALA A 434 -39.72 -5.86 -6.16
CA ALA A 434 -38.59 -5.43 -5.35
C ALA A 434 -37.39 -5.20 -6.29
N GLY A 435 -36.83 -3.99 -6.27
CA GLY A 435 -35.75 -3.58 -7.18
C GLY A 435 -34.64 -4.63 -7.23
N GLY A 436 -34.30 -5.05 -8.46
CA GLY A 436 -33.35 -6.13 -8.71
C GLY A 436 -32.01 -5.87 -8.03
N GLU A 437 -31.67 -6.73 -7.09
CA GLU A 437 -30.26 -7.06 -6.87
C GLU A 437 -29.86 -7.93 -8.06
N GLU A 438 -29.38 -7.30 -9.14
CA GLU A 438 -28.54 -7.99 -10.11
C GLU A 438 -27.52 -8.82 -9.32
N GLU A 439 -27.41 -10.13 -9.60
CA GLU A 439 -26.42 -10.99 -8.96
C GLU A 439 -25.04 -10.34 -9.09
N ARG A 440 -24.58 -9.68 -8.03
CA ARG A 440 -23.28 -9.02 -8.06
C ARG A 440 -22.22 -10.10 -8.20
N PRO A 441 -21.29 -9.96 -9.17
CA PRO A 441 -20.19 -10.90 -9.29
C PRO A 441 -19.39 -10.92 -7.98
N SER A 442 -18.93 -12.11 -7.57
CA SER A 442 -18.10 -12.24 -6.37
C SER A 442 -16.88 -11.32 -6.47
N ASN A 443 -16.58 -10.64 -5.37
CA ASN A 443 -15.41 -9.78 -5.21
C ASN A 443 -14.09 -10.53 -5.46
N TRP A 444 -14.10 -11.86 -5.39
CA TRP A 444 -12.93 -12.72 -5.59
C TRP A 444 -12.78 -13.23 -7.03
N ALA A 445 -13.76 -13.01 -7.92
CA ALA A 445 -13.87 -13.70 -9.20
C ALA A 445 -12.63 -13.55 -10.13
N ASN A 446 -11.92 -12.43 -10.03
CA ASN A 446 -10.74 -12.12 -10.86
C ASN A 446 -9.42 -12.54 -10.24
N LEU A 447 -9.43 -13.09 -9.02
CA LEU A 447 -8.22 -13.57 -8.37
C LEU A 447 -7.60 -14.70 -9.20
N ARG A 448 -6.27 -14.63 -9.37
CA ARG A 448 -5.44 -15.63 -10.04
C ARG A 448 -4.37 -16.20 -9.14
N VAL A 449 -3.94 -15.45 -8.13
CA VAL A 449 -2.92 -15.88 -7.18
C VAL A 449 -3.37 -15.56 -5.77
N PHE A 450 -3.46 -16.58 -4.92
CA PHE A 450 -3.64 -16.44 -3.48
C PHE A 450 -2.38 -16.95 -2.78
N GLU A 451 -1.71 -16.10 -2.02
CA GLU A 451 -0.51 -16.46 -1.28
C GLU A 451 -0.72 -16.23 0.22
N THR A 452 -0.48 -17.27 1.01
CA THR A 452 -0.35 -17.16 2.46
C THR A 452 1.12 -17.10 2.87
N GLY A 453 1.48 -16.05 3.60
CA GLY A 453 2.78 -15.91 4.22
C GLY A 453 2.97 -16.76 5.48
N ASP A 454 1.99 -17.57 5.87
CA ASP A 454 1.98 -18.33 7.12
C ASP A 454 2.21 -19.84 6.92
N ALA A 455 2.30 -20.32 5.68
CA ALA A 455 2.48 -21.76 5.42
C ALA A 455 3.75 -22.31 6.08
N ALA A 456 4.84 -21.56 6.09
CA ALA A 456 6.07 -21.95 6.78
C ALA A 456 5.95 -21.93 8.32
N ALA A 457 5.04 -21.12 8.87
CA ALA A 457 4.80 -21.04 10.32
C ALA A 457 3.86 -22.16 10.81
N ASP A 458 2.97 -22.64 9.93
CA ASP A 458 2.02 -23.72 10.24
C ASP A 458 1.66 -24.53 8.99
N ARG A 459 2.53 -25.49 8.69
CA ARG A 459 2.38 -26.39 7.55
C ARG A 459 1.16 -27.30 7.69
N GLU A 460 0.78 -27.68 8.91
CA GLU A 460 -0.37 -28.55 9.15
C GLU A 460 -1.68 -27.85 8.78
N ALA A 461 -1.85 -26.59 9.21
CA ALA A 461 -3.03 -25.78 8.85
C ALA A 461 -3.10 -25.54 7.33
N TRP A 462 -1.95 -25.34 6.68
CA TRP A 462 -1.87 -25.24 5.22
C TRP A 462 -2.31 -26.53 4.52
N ASP A 463 -1.81 -27.69 4.95
CA ASP A 463 -2.15 -29.00 4.38
C ASP A 463 -3.64 -29.37 4.60
N ILE A 464 -4.22 -28.96 5.74
CA ILE A 464 -5.67 -29.09 5.98
C ILE A 464 -6.47 -28.22 5.01
N THR A 465 -6.02 -26.98 4.78
CA THR A 465 -6.66 -26.05 3.85
C THR A 465 -6.65 -26.59 2.42
N CYS A 466 -5.50 -27.08 1.94
CA CYS A 466 -5.40 -27.69 0.61
C CYS A 466 -6.36 -28.88 0.44
N ARG A 467 -6.40 -29.78 1.43
CA ARG A 467 -7.34 -30.93 1.43
C ARG A 467 -8.82 -30.49 1.48
N SER A 468 -9.11 -29.35 2.12
CA SER A 468 -10.47 -28.78 2.14
C SER A 468 -10.87 -28.24 0.77
N LEU A 469 -9.96 -27.55 0.07
CA LEU A 469 -10.17 -27.03 -1.28
C LEU A 469 -10.38 -28.16 -2.30
N GLU A 470 -9.61 -29.24 -2.20
CA GLU A 470 -9.81 -30.44 -3.03
C GLU A 470 -11.21 -31.04 -2.85
N ARG A 471 -11.73 -31.06 -1.62
CA ARG A 471 -13.06 -31.61 -1.31
C ARG A 471 -14.21 -30.69 -1.69
N SER A 472 -13.99 -29.37 -1.70
CA SER A 472 -15.03 -28.39 -2.04
C SER A 472 -15.30 -28.27 -3.54
N GLY A 473 -14.53 -29.00 -4.37
CA GLY A 473 -14.71 -29.06 -5.81
C GLY A 473 -14.35 -27.75 -6.51
N VAL A 474 -13.51 -26.91 -5.90
CA VAL A 474 -12.96 -25.72 -6.55
C VAL A 474 -12.14 -26.16 -7.76
N GLY A 475 -12.60 -25.80 -8.95
CA GLY A 475 -11.95 -26.15 -10.22
C GLY A 475 -10.98 -25.07 -10.68
N GLY A 476 -9.93 -25.47 -11.41
CA GLY A 476 -9.01 -24.54 -12.07
C GLY A 476 -8.01 -23.86 -11.14
N TRP A 477 -7.72 -24.43 -9.96
CA TRP A 477 -6.71 -23.94 -9.03
C TRP A 477 -5.74 -25.06 -8.65
N GLU A 478 -4.45 -24.75 -8.60
CA GLU A 478 -3.39 -25.67 -8.20
C GLU A 478 -2.46 -25.05 -7.16
N VAL A 479 -1.78 -25.91 -6.39
CA VAL A 479 -0.74 -25.50 -5.45
C VAL A 479 0.58 -25.42 -6.22
N GLU A 480 1.04 -24.20 -6.55
CA GLU A 480 2.33 -23.99 -7.25
C GLU A 480 3.50 -24.32 -6.32
N ARG A 481 3.41 -23.87 -5.06
CA ARG A 481 4.37 -24.14 -3.98
C ARG A 481 3.68 -24.00 -2.62
N GLU A 482 4.38 -24.39 -1.56
CA GLU A 482 3.91 -24.22 -0.19
C GLU A 482 3.46 -22.77 0.06
N GLY A 483 2.19 -22.62 0.45
CA GLY A 483 1.54 -21.33 0.69
C GLY A 483 1.01 -20.59 -0.53
N VAL A 484 1.08 -21.13 -1.75
CA VAL A 484 0.71 -20.41 -2.97
C VAL A 484 -0.26 -21.21 -3.83
N LEU A 485 -1.44 -20.65 -4.05
CA LEU A 485 -2.44 -21.14 -5.00
C LEU A 485 -2.41 -20.30 -6.27
N VAL A 486 -2.38 -20.94 -7.42
CA VAL A 486 -2.43 -20.30 -8.73
C VAL A 486 -3.61 -20.87 -9.51
N ARG A 487 -4.31 -19.99 -10.24
CA ARG A 487 -5.39 -20.37 -11.13
C ARG A 487 -4.80 -20.88 -12.44
N CYS A 488 -5.10 -22.12 -12.81
CA CYS A 488 -4.77 -22.69 -14.11
C CYS A 488 -5.67 -22.02 -15.16
N ASP A 489 -5.08 -21.39 -16.16
CA ASP A 489 -5.84 -20.94 -17.33
C ASP A 489 -6.27 -22.15 -18.18
N ASP A 490 -7.49 -22.14 -18.71
CA ASP A 490 -8.09 -23.23 -19.52
C ASP A 490 -7.32 -23.57 -20.82
N GLY A 491 -6.14 -22.98 -21.05
CA GLY A 491 -5.30 -23.13 -22.24
C GLY A 491 -4.10 -24.07 -22.13
N ASP A 492 -3.64 -24.43 -20.92
CA ASP A 492 -2.40 -25.21 -20.74
C ASP A 492 -2.62 -26.72 -20.57
N GLY A 493 -3.88 -27.17 -20.50
CA GLY A 493 -4.24 -28.58 -20.29
C GLY A 493 -4.02 -29.53 -21.46
N ASN A 494 -3.45 -29.09 -22.59
CA ASN A 494 -3.37 -29.92 -23.81
C ASN A 494 -1.95 -30.19 -24.35
N LEU A 495 -0.90 -29.97 -23.55
CA LEU A 495 0.49 -30.20 -24.00
C LEU A 495 1.29 -31.24 -23.20
N LEU A 496 0.66 -32.00 -22.29
CA LEU A 496 1.35 -33.08 -21.54
C LEU A 496 0.67 -34.45 -21.63
N SER A 497 0.03 -34.75 -22.75
CA SER A 497 -0.45 -36.10 -23.05
C SER A 497 -0.18 -36.54 -24.50
N VAL A 498 1.09 -36.75 -24.85
CA VAL A 498 1.52 -37.74 -25.85
C VAL A 498 2.81 -38.39 -25.40
#